data_AF-A0A3Q4H4A0-F1
#
_entry.id   AF-A0A3Q4H4A0-F1
#
_cell.length_a   1.000
_cell.length_b   1.000
_cell.length_c   1.000
_cell.angle_alpha   90.00
_cell.angle_beta   90.00
_cell.angle_gamma   90.00
#
_symmetry.space_group_name_H-M   'P 1'
#
loop_
_entity.id
_entity.type
_entity.pdbx_description
1 polymer ?
#
loop_
_entity_poly.entity_id
_entity_poly.type
_entity_poly.pdbx_seq_one_letter_code
_entity_poly.pdbx_strand_id
1 'polypeptide(L)'
;MVIFTCSAQHAAVNSGQMPNTPISLQLPPPTTKGMTSEATMLATFPDVNVTVQGMATMWLLSEQSSDFVPLGQYPEDHFTEEIPCKILKNFQTELEDLSLFIKARNKRLEVPYTYMDPAEVENSVAI
;
A
#
# COMPACT_ATOMS: atom_id res chain seq x y z
N MET A 1 11.64 -13.29 6.95
CA MET A 1 11.76 -11.82 7.01
C MET A 1 11.89 -11.23 5.61
N VAL A 2 12.87 -11.63 4.78
CA VAL A 2 13.05 -11.13 3.40
C VAL A 2 11.76 -11.17 2.55
N ILE A 3 11.16 -12.34 2.37
CA ILE A 3 9.93 -12.50 1.54
C ILE A 3 8.82 -11.56 2.02
N PHE A 4 8.54 -11.51 3.33
CA PHE A 4 7.51 -10.65 3.89
C PHE A 4 7.80 -9.16 3.68
N THR A 5 9.04 -8.73 3.92
CA THR A 5 9.46 -7.34 3.74
C THR A 5 9.33 -6.89 2.29
N CYS A 6 9.70 -7.76 1.35
CA CYS A 6 9.65 -7.49 -0.09
C CYS A 6 8.25 -7.60 -0.70
N SER A 7 7.27 -8.15 0.03
CA SER A 7 5.89 -8.33 -0.47
C SER A 7 4.89 -7.59 0.41
N ALA A 8 4.36 -8.28 1.43
CA ALA A 8 3.26 -7.81 2.27
C ALA A 8 3.57 -6.49 3.00
N GLN A 9 4.79 -6.32 3.51
CA GLN A 9 5.17 -5.06 4.17
C GLN A 9 5.18 -3.90 3.20
N HIS A 10 5.73 -4.10 1.99
CA HIS A 10 5.77 -3.08 0.95
C HIS A 10 4.36 -2.70 0.52
N ALA A 11 3.51 -3.67 0.18
CA ALA A 11 2.12 -3.44 -0.19
C ALA A 11 1.35 -2.66 0.89
N ALA A 12 1.51 -3.03 2.17
CA ALA A 12 0.82 -2.38 3.28
C ALA A 12 1.14 -0.88 3.44
N VAL A 13 2.34 -0.43 3.06
CA VAL A 13 2.76 0.97 3.20
C VAL A 13 2.70 1.76 1.88
N ASN A 14 2.68 1.08 0.74
CA ASN A 14 2.71 1.71 -0.57
C ASN A 14 1.30 1.91 -1.17
N SER A 15 0.40 0.94 -1.01
CA SER A 15 -0.92 0.92 -1.68
C SER A 15 -1.97 1.87 -1.05
N GLY A 16 -1.62 2.54 0.05
CA GLY A 16 -2.52 3.41 0.81
C GLY A 16 -2.14 4.89 0.81
N GLN A 17 -1.31 5.36 -0.13
CA GLN A 17 -0.86 6.75 -0.16
C GLN A 17 -2.05 7.69 -0.45
N MET A 18 -2.55 8.35 0.60
CA MET A 18 -3.75 9.21 0.56
C MET A 18 -3.37 10.70 0.55
N PRO A 19 -4.09 11.54 -0.23
CA PRO A 19 -3.80 12.97 -0.39
C PRO A 19 -4.11 13.82 0.85
N ASN A 20 -4.66 13.25 1.93
CA ASN A 20 -4.95 13.96 3.18
C ASN A 20 -3.69 14.22 4.05
N THR A 21 -2.49 14.05 3.47
CA THR A 21 -1.22 14.22 4.18
C THR A 21 -0.41 15.29 3.46
N PRO A 22 -0.44 16.57 3.90
CA PRO A 22 0.39 17.60 3.30
C PRO A 22 1.87 17.23 3.43
N ILE A 23 2.59 17.24 2.30
CA ILE A 23 4.00 16.83 2.25
C ILE A 23 4.96 17.88 2.84
N SER A 24 4.47 19.08 3.12
CA SER A 24 5.20 20.16 3.79
C SER A 24 4.23 21.12 4.46
N LEU A 25 4.76 21.95 5.37
CA LEU A 25 4.04 23.06 6.00
C LEU A 25 4.91 24.32 5.88
N GLN A 26 4.29 25.46 5.55
CA GLN A 26 4.98 26.73 5.30
C GLN A 26 5.18 27.60 6.55
N LEU A 27 4.40 27.33 7.61
CA LEU A 27 4.46 28.07 8.87
C LEU A 27 4.89 27.14 10.02
N PRO A 28 5.55 27.68 11.07
CA PRO A 28 5.91 26.89 12.24
C PRO A 28 4.67 26.43 13.02
N PRO A 29 4.80 25.38 13.85
CA PRO A 29 3.72 24.97 14.74
C PRO A 29 3.25 26.12 15.64
N PRO A 30 1.93 26.28 15.87
CA PRO A 30 1.41 27.33 16.74
C PRO A 30 1.88 27.12 18.18
N THR A 31 2.32 28.20 18.83
CA THR A 31 2.86 28.16 20.20
C THR A 31 1.83 28.52 21.28
N THR A 32 0.67 29.06 20.87
CA THR A 32 -0.40 29.50 21.77
C THR A 32 -1.76 29.02 21.26
N LYS A 33 -2.56 28.42 22.16
CA LYS A 33 -3.91 27.93 21.83
C LYS A 33 -4.86 29.09 21.48
N GLY A 34 -5.83 28.85 20.59
CA GLY A 34 -6.88 29.81 20.23
C GLY A 34 -6.47 30.91 19.25
N MET A 35 -5.22 30.91 18.78
CA MET A 35 -4.70 31.90 17.82
C MET A 35 -4.84 31.47 16.35
N THR A 36 -5.27 30.24 16.09
CA THR A 36 -5.41 29.69 14.73
C THR A 36 -6.77 30.00 14.14
N SER A 37 -6.79 30.41 12.88
CA SER A 37 -7.97 30.60 12.03
C SER A 37 -7.85 29.79 10.73
N GLU A 38 -8.95 29.68 9.98
CA GLU A 38 -8.94 29.08 8.64
C GLU A 38 -7.91 29.75 7.72
N ALA A 39 -7.78 31.08 7.78
CA ALA A 39 -6.79 31.81 7.01
C ALA A 39 -5.34 31.39 7.37
N THR A 40 -5.03 31.23 8.66
CA THR A 40 -3.70 30.73 9.08
C THR A 40 -3.47 29.28 8.69
N MET A 41 -4.52 28.45 8.64
CA MET A 41 -4.44 27.06 8.18
C MET A 41 -4.09 27.00 6.69
N LEU A 42 -4.82 27.75 5.85
CA LEU A 42 -4.56 27.84 4.41
C LEU A 42 -3.16 28.40 4.13
N ALA A 43 -2.68 29.38 4.92
CA ALA A 43 -1.32 29.90 4.82
C ALA A 43 -0.23 28.92 5.33
N THR A 44 -0.61 27.89 6.10
CA THR A 44 0.32 26.85 6.59
C THR A 44 0.45 25.71 5.57
N PHE A 45 -0.60 25.44 4.79
CA PHE A 45 -0.60 24.37 3.79
C PHE A 45 0.38 24.64 2.63
N PRO A 46 0.81 23.57 1.92
CA PRO A 46 1.68 23.73 0.77
C PRO A 46 1.02 24.51 -0.35
N ASP A 47 1.84 25.18 -1.16
CA ASP A 47 1.40 25.83 -2.38
C ASP A 47 0.78 24.79 -3.34
N VAL A 48 -0.02 25.28 -4.29
CA VAL A 48 -0.68 24.43 -5.28
C VAL A 48 0.32 23.59 -6.08
N ASN A 49 1.46 24.16 -6.48
CA ASN A 49 2.48 23.42 -7.23
C ASN A 49 3.10 22.26 -6.42
N VAL A 50 3.42 22.48 -5.15
CA VAL A 50 3.95 21.46 -4.23
C VAL A 50 2.90 20.38 -3.98
N THR A 51 1.64 20.78 -3.79
CA THR A 51 0.51 19.85 -3.62
C THR A 51 0.35 18.96 -4.85
N VAL A 52 0.31 19.54 -6.05
CA VAL A 52 0.16 18.80 -7.31
C VAL A 52 1.32 17.85 -7.54
N GLN A 53 2.57 18.28 -7.27
CA GLN A 53 3.73 17.40 -7.37
C GLN A 53 3.64 16.22 -6.39
N GLY A 54 3.29 16.48 -5.13
CA GLY A 54 3.09 15.42 -4.13
C GLY A 54 2.01 14.43 -4.55
N MET A 55 0.86 14.91 -5.04
CA MET A 55 -0.21 14.05 -5.53
C MET A 55 0.23 13.21 -6.73
N ALA A 56 0.96 13.79 -7.69
CA ALA A 56 1.47 13.06 -8.85
C ALA A 56 2.45 11.95 -8.45
N THR A 57 3.35 12.22 -7.50
CA THR A 57 4.28 11.21 -6.97
C THR A 57 3.53 10.09 -6.25
N MET A 58 2.60 10.42 -5.35
CA MET A 58 1.83 9.42 -4.59
C MET A 58 0.99 8.54 -5.53
N TRP A 59 0.38 9.15 -6.56
CA TRP A 59 -0.37 8.44 -7.58
C TRP A 59 0.51 7.46 -8.35
N LEU A 60 1.66 7.93 -8.86
CA LEU A 60 2.61 7.09 -9.62
C LEU A 60 3.11 5.91 -8.79
N LEU A 61 3.48 6.14 -7.52
CA LEU A 61 4.01 5.09 -6.65
C LEU A 61 2.94 4.09 -6.19
N SER A 62 1.66 4.48 -6.16
CA SER A 62 0.56 3.60 -5.75
C SER A 62 -0.04 2.79 -6.90
N GLU A 63 0.35 3.09 -8.14
CA GLU A 63 -0.17 2.41 -9.31
C GLU A 63 0.40 0.99 -9.40
N GLN A 64 -0.49 0.02 -9.63
CA GLN A 64 -0.09 -1.36 -9.84
C GLN A 64 0.62 -1.49 -11.19
N SER A 65 1.78 -2.14 -11.22
CA SER A 65 2.51 -2.33 -12.46
C SER A 65 1.73 -3.20 -13.46
N SER A 66 1.94 -2.95 -14.75
CA SER A 66 1.31 -3.72 -15.83
C SER A 66 1.76 -5.18 -15.91
N ASP A 67 2.93 -5.51 -15.36
CA ASP A 67 3.50 -6.85 -15.25
C ASP A 67 3.30 -7.47 -13.86
N PHE A 68 2.26 -7.02 -13.14
CA PHE A 68 1.99 -7.43 -11.77
C PHE A 68 1.93 -8.95 -11.57
N VAL A 69 2.63 -9.45 -10.55
CA VAL A 69 2.61 -10.86 -10.15
C VAL A 69 2.22 -11.01 -8.69
N PRO A 70 1.02 -11.56 -8.39
CA PRO A 70 0.56 -11.75 -7.02
C PRO A 70 1.50 -12.65 -6.20
N LEU A 71 1.52 -12.42 -4.89
CA LEU A 71 2.29 -13.21 -3.94
C LEU A 71 1.97 -14.71 -4.08
N GLY A 72 3.02 -15.52 -4.22
CA GLY A 72 2.90 -16.96 -4.37
C GLY A 72 2.63 -17.42 -5.79
N GLN A 73 2.46 -16.51 -6.76
CA GLN A 73 2.48 -16.85 -8.19
C GLN A 73 3.91 -16.76 -8.71
N TYR A 74 4.46 -17.86 -9.21
CA TYR A 74 5.82 -17.90 -9.75
C TYR A 74 5.77 -18.40 -11.19
N PRO A 75 5.74 -17.50 -12.19
CA PRO A 75 5.66 -17.91 -13.60
C PRO A 75 6.95 -18.57 -14.11
N GLU A 76 8.06 -18.39 -13.40
CA GLU A 76 9.33 -19.04 -13.70
C GLU A 76 9.51 -20.30 -12.84
N ASP A 77 9.60 -21.46 -13.49
CA ASP A 77 9.77 -22.76 -12.85
C ASP A 77 11.24 -23.00 -12.42
N HIS A 78 11.66 -22.32 -11.35
CA HIS A 78 12.97 -22.56 -10.73
C HIS A 78 13.02 -23.85 -9.91
N PHE A 79 11.90 -24.22 -9.31
CA PHE A 79 11.73 -25.49 -8.60
C PHE A 79 10.95 -26.47 -9.46
N THR A 80 11.53 -27.64 -9.71
CA THR A 80 10.92 -28.68 -10.54
C THR A 80 10.68 -29.97 -9.75
N GLU A 81 11.25 -30.07 -8.55
CA GLU A 81 11.12 -31.22 -7.68
C GLU A 81 9.74 -31.29 -7.02
N GLU A 82 9.24 -32.51 -6.80
CA GLU A 82 7.88 -32.75 -6.30
C GLU A 82 7.59 -32.06 -4.96
N ILE A 83 8.54 -32.10 -4.02
CA ILE A 83 8.36 -31.59 -2.65
C ILE A 83 8.19 -30.06 -2.65
N PRO A 84 9.11 -29.25 -3.22
CA PRO A 84 8.91 -27.81 -3.39
C PRO A 84 7.60 -27.44 -4.07
N CYS A 85 7.25 -28.12 -5.19
CA CYS A 85 6.00 -27.83 -5.90
C CYS A 85 4.76 -28.10 -5.03
N LYS A 86 4.79 -29.12 -4.17
CA LYS A 86 3.69 -29.40 -3.24
C LYS A 86 3.59 -28.34 -2.13
N ILE A 87 4.72 -27.91 -1.59
CA ILE A 87 4.76 -26.82 -0.59
C ILE A 87 4.21 -25.51 -1.19
N LEU A 88 4.61 -25.20 -2.42
CA LEU A 88 4.12 -24.03 -3.15
C LEU A 88 2.60 -24.05 -3.31
N LYS A 89 2.03 -25.18 -3.75
CA LYS A 89 0.57 -25.33 -3.88
C LYS A 89 -0.17 -25.14 -2.56
N ASN A 90 0.38 -25.66 -1.47
CA ASN A 90 -0.19 -25.45 -0.14
C ASN A 90 -0.15 -23.96 0.25
N PHE A 91 0.98 -23.29 0.02
CA PHE A 91 1.12 -21.86 0.29
C PHE A 91 0.12 -21.03 -0.52
N GLN A 92 -0.06 -21.32 -1.81
CA GLN A 92 -1.07 -20.67 -2.66
C GLN A 92 -2.49 -20.87 -2.13
N THR A 93 -2.82 -22.09 -1.69
CA THR A 93 -4.13 -22.40 -1.10
C THR A 93 -4.38 -21.59 0.18
N GLU A 94 -3.39 -21.49 1.07
CA GLU A 94 -3.48 -20.70 2.29
C GLU A 94 -3.67 -19.20 2.00
N LEU A 95 -3.03 -18.67 0.95
CA LEU A 95 -3.22 -17.28 0.51
C LEU A 95 -4.64 -17.05 -0.05
N GLU A 96 -5.18 -17.99 -0.81
CA GLU A 96 -6.57 -17.92 -1.32
C GLU A 96 -7.59 -17.90 -0.17
N ASP A 97 -7.43 -18.79 0.81
CA ASP A 97 -8.27 -18.84 2.00
C ASP A 97 -8.19 -17.53 2.81
N LEU A 98 -6.98 -16.96 2.95
CA LEU A 98 -6.78 -15.67 3.59
C LEU A 98 -7.46 -14.52 2.83
N SER A 99 -7.36 -14.50 1.49
CA SER A 99 -8.04 -13.51 0.65
C SER A 99 -9.56 -13.56 0.84
N LEU A 100 -10.15 -14.77 0.84
CA LEU A 100 -11.58 -14.97 1.09
C LEU A 100 -11.99 -14.46 2.47
N PHE A 101 -11.20 -14.75 3.50
CA PHE A 101 -11.42 -14.25 4.86
C PHE A 101 -11.37 -12.70 4.92
N ILE A 102 -10.36 -12.08 4.30
CA ILE A 102 -10.22 -10.61 4.28
C ILE A 102 -11.39 -9.97 3.54
N LYS A 103 -11.80 -10.51 2.40
CA LYS A 103 -12.98 -10.05 1.65
C LYS A 103 -14.26 -10.16 2.47
N ALA A 104 -14.45 -11.26 3.21
CA ALA A 104 -15.60 -11.42 4.11
C ALA A 104 -15.57 -10.42 5.28
N ARG A 105 -14.40 -10.19 5.88
CA ARG A 105 -14.19 -9.19 6.94
C ARG A 105 -14.51 -7.78 6.43
N ASN A 106 -14.00 -7.42 5.26
CA ASN A 106 -14.11 -6.09 4.66
C ASN A 106 -15.56 -5.68 4.36
N LYS A 107 -16.46 -6.65 4.08
CA LYS A 107 -17.90 -6.38 3.91
C LYS A 107 -18.59 -5.78 5.15
N ARG A 108 -17.96 -5.86 6.33
CA ARG A 108 -18.48 -5.34 7.60
C ARG A 108 -17.84 -4.02 8.03
N LEU A 109 -16.88 -3.50 7.26
CA LEU A 109 -16.17 -2.26 7.56
C LEU A 109 -16.73 -1.12 6.71
N GLU A 110 -16.86 0.06 7.31
CA GLU A 110 -17.19 1.29 6.57
C GLU A 110 -16.09 1.65 5.56
N VAL A 111 -14.82 1.50 5.98
CA VAL A 111 -13.64 1.64 5.13
C VAL A 111 -12.91 0.30 5.09
N PRO A 112 -13.01 -0.45 3.97
CA PRO A 112 -12.29 -1.70 3.79
C PRO A 112 -10.77 -1.54 3.88
N TYR A 113 -10.08 -2.49 4.52
CA TYR A 113 -8.62 -2.58 4.46
C TYR A 113 -8.21 -3.67 3.48
N THR A 114 -7.69 -3.28 2.32
CA THR A 114 -7.39 -4.17 1.19
C THR A 114 -5.89 -4.36 0.94
N TYR A 115 -5.02 -3.52 1.51
CA TYR A 115 -3.59 -3.47 1.17
C TYR A 115 -2.79 -4.74 1.49
N MET A 116 -3.33 -5.64 2.33
CA MET A 116 -2.74 -6.94 2.65
C MET A 116 -3.62 -8.12 2.20
N ASP A 117 -4.58 -7.89 1.30
CA ASP A 117 -5.24 -8.99 0.60
C ASP A 117 -4.19 -9.65 -0.33
N PRO A 118 -3.91 -10.96 -0.22
CA PRO A 118 -2.93 -11.63 -1.08
C PRO A 118 -3.13 -11.42 -2.58
N ALA A 119 -4.36 -11.13 -3.02
CA ALA A 119 -4.66 -10.80 -4.41
C ALA A 119 -4.07 -9.45 -4.87
N GLU A 120 -3.79 -8.54 -3.92
CA GLU A 120 -3.29 -7.18 -4.15
C GLU A 120 -1.81 -7.03 -3.76
N VAL A 121 -1.17 -8.09 -3.22
CA VAL A 121 0.23 -8.08 -2.77
C VAL A 121 1.12 -8.66 -3.86
N GLU A 122 2.13 -7.90 -4.29
CA GLU A 122 3.15 -8.35 -5.24
C GLU A 122 4.22 -9.24 -4.57
N ASN A 123 4.86 -10.13 -5.33
CA ASN A 123 6.00 -10.94 -4.84
C ASN A 123 7.22 -10.11 -4.41
N SER A 124 7.41 -8.93 -4.99
CA SER A 124 8.61 -8.09 -4.80
C SER A 124 8.27 -6.60 -4.75
N VAL A 125 9.29 -5.78 -4.50
CA VAL A 125 9.21 -4.32 -4.64
C VAL A 125 9.52 -3.97 -6.09
N ALA A 126 8.50 -3.59 -6.86
CA ALA A 126 8.60 -3.37 -8.31
C ALA A 126 8.17 -1.96 -8.78
N ILE A 127 7.84 -1.08 -7.84
CA ILE A 127 7.51 0.34 -8.05
C ILE A 127 8.30 1.20 -7.05
#